data_AF-A0A967ZLN4-F1
#
_entry.id   AF-A0A967ZLN4-F1
#
_cell.length_a   1.000
_cell.length_b   1.000
_cell.length_c   1.000
_cell.angle_alpha   90.00
_cell.angle_beta   90.00
_cell.angle_gamma   90.00
#
_symmetry.space_group_name_H-M   'P 1'
#
loop_
_entity.id
_entity.type
_entity.pdbx_description
1 polymer ?
#
loop_
_entity_poly.entity_id
_entity_poly.type
_entity_poly.pdbx_seq_one_letter_code
_entity_poly.pdbx_strand_id
1 'polypeptide(L)'
;REVAATFAIEQVVVLGLGAVIGTLGGIALMWTMIPFLQLGEAARVVEPPIRLTVPWTSLVGYIALVAALLIVSVVWSTRRVSARR
;
A
#
# COMPACT_ATOMS: atom_id res chain seq x y z
N ARG A 1 17.97 -13.59 20.94
CA ARG A 1 17.11 -14.19 19.88
C ARG A 1 15.66 -13.75 20.00
N GLU A 2 15.10 -13.64 21.21
CA GLU A 2 13.72 -13.17 21.44
C GLU A 2 13.43 -11.76 20.90
N VAL A 3 14.31 -10.78 21.15
CA VAL A 3 14.12 -9.39 20.66
C VAL A 3 13.95 -9.29 19.14
N ALA A 4 14.69 -10.10 18.37
CA ALA A 4 14.60 -10.10 16.91
C ALA A 4 13.27 -10.69 16.41
N ALA A 5 12.70 -11.66 17.14
CA ALA A 5 11.41 -12.25 16.81
C ALA A 5 10.26 -11.27 17.12
N THR A 6 10.30 -10.61 18.27
CA THR A 6 9.30 -9.58 18.65
C THR A 6 9.30 -8.43 17.66
N PHE A 7 10.49 -7.93 17.29
CA PHE A 7 10.63 -6.85 16.32
C PHE A 7 10.11 -7.24 14.92
N ALA A 8 10.34 -8.49 14.49
CA ALA A 8 9.80 -8.97 13.22
C ALA A 8 8.26 -9.00 13.23
N ILE A 9 7.65 -9.40 14.35
CA ILE A 9 6.19 -9.42 14.52
C ILE A 9 5.62 -8.00 14.51
N GLU A 10 6.22 -7.07 15.25
CA GLU A 10 5.83 -5.66 15.23
C GLU A 10 5.84 -5.12 13.80
N GLN A 11 6.83 -5.52 13.00
CA GLN A 11 6.93 -5.03 11.63
C GLN A 11 5.89 -5.61 10.69
N VAL A 12 5.48 -6.86 10.87
CA VAL A 12 4.33 -7.40 10.14
C VAL A 12 3.05 -6.62 10.47
N VAL A 13 2.84 -6.29 11.74
CA VAL A 13 1.66 -5.54 12.20
C VAL A 13 1.66 -4.10 11.66
N VAL A 14 2.79 -3.40 11.78
CA VAL A 14 2.93 -2.01 11.31
C VAL A 14 2.80 -1.92 9.79
N LEU A 15 3.44 -2.82 9.05
CA LEU A 15 3.34 -2.87 7.59
C LEU A 15 1.93 -3.23 7.14
N GLY A 16 1.29 -4.21 7.78
CA GLY A 16 -0.07 -4.61 7.48
C GLY A 16 -1.06 -3.47 7.70
N LEU A 17 -0.99 -2.81 8.86
CA LEU A 17 -1.88 -1.69 9.18
C LEU A 17 -1.65 -0.51 8.25
N GLY A 18 -0.39 -0.15 7.99
CA GLY A 18 -0.03 0.91 7.05
C GLY A 18 -0.53 0.63 5.64
N ALA A 19 -0.43 -0.62 5.17
CA ALA A 19 -0.94 -1.02 3.86
C ALA A 19 -2.47 -0.91 3.78
N VAL A 20 -3.21 -1.33 4.82
CA VAL A 20 -4.68 -1.21 4.87
C VAL A 20 -5.09 0.26 4.81
N ILE A 21 -4.52 1.11 5.67
CA ILE A 21 -4.85 2.54 5.73
C ILE A 21 -4.49 3.22 4.42
N GLY A 22 -3.29 3.00 3.89
CA GLY A 22 -2.83 3.61 2.63
C GLY A 22 -3.68 3.18 1.43
N THR A 23 -4.05 1.90 1.35
CA THR A 23 -4.86 1.37 0.25
C THR A 23 -6.28 1.90 0.30
N LEU A 24 -6.96 1.81 1.45
CA LEU A 24 -8.33 2.31 1.60
C LEU A 24 -8.38 3.83 1.42
N GLY A 25 -7.41 4.56 1.96
CA GLY A 25 -7.27 5.99 1.76
C GLY A 25 -7.08 6.36 0.28
N GLY A 26 -6.20 5.66 -0.43
CA GLY A 26 -5.99 5.87 -1.87
C GLY A 26 -7.24 5.58 -2.70
N ILE A 27 -7.98 4.51 -2.39
CA ILE A 27 -9.25 4.20 -3.07
C ILE A 27 -10.31 5.26 -2.78
N ALA A 28 -10.42 5.71 -1.53
CA ALA A 28 -11.32 6.80 -1.17
C ALA A 28 -10.99 8.08 -1.94
N LEU A 29 -9.71 8.47 -2.00
CA LEU A 29 -9.25 9.61 -2.79
C LEU A 29 -9.55 9.45 -4.29
N MET A 30 -9.36 8.25 -4.83
CA MET A 30 -9.73 7.96 -6.21
C MET A 30 -11.22 8.22 -6.46
N TRP A 31 -12.09 7.76 -5.55
CA TRP A 31 -13.54 7.94 -5.66
C TRP A 31 -13.96 9.40 -5.50
N THR A 32 -13.35 10.14 -4.58
CA THR A 32 -13.65 11.57 -4.41
C THR A 32 -13.23 12.40 -5.62
N MET A 33 -12.28 11.92 -6.42
CA MET A 33 -11.81 12.59 -7.64
C MET A 33 -12.71 12.37 -8.86
N ILE A 34 -13.54 11.32 -8.90
CA ILE A 34 -14.36 10.99 -10.07
C ILE A 34 -15.21 12.19 -10.56
N PRO A 35 -15.92 12.96 -9.71
CA PRO A 35 -16.71 14.10 -10.16
C PRO A 35 -15.86 15.20 -10.79
N PHE A 36 -14.65 15.45 -10.27
CA PHE A 36 -13.74 16.46 -10.78
C PHE A 36 -13.17 16.06 -12.15
N LEU A 37 -12.90 14.77 -12.34
CA LEU A 37 -12.41 14.25 -13.61
C LEU A 37 -13.47 14.29 -14.71
N GLN A 38 -14.76 14.34 -14.35
CA GLN A 38 -15.88 14.40 -15.30
C GLN A 38 -16.18 15.81 -15.82
N LEU A 39 -15.58 16.85 -15.25
CA LEU A 39 -15.72 18.24 -15.71
C LEU A 39 -14.71 18.51 -16.84
N GLY A 40 -15.19 18.66 -18.07
CA GLY A 40 -14.37 19.07 -19.22
C GLY A 40 -13.99 20.56 -19.17
N GLU A 41 -13.17 21.02 -20.12
CA GLU A 41 -12.63 22.41 -20.18
C GLU A 41 -13.70 23.52 -20.10
N ALA A 42 -14.96 23.22 -20.43
CA ALA A 42 -16.08 24.15 -20.39
C ALA A 42 -17.09 23.88 -19.25
N ALA A 43 -16.70 23.15 -18.19
CA ALA A 43 -17.57 22.65 -17.12
C ALA A 43 -18.76 21.81 -17.62
N ARG A 44 -18.61 21.22 -18.81
CA ARG A 44 -19.58 20.28 -19.38
C ARG A 44 -19.20 18.86 -18.97
N VAL A 45 -20.21 18.03 -18.74
CA VAL A 45 -20.03 16.61 -18.46
C VAL A 45 -19.32 15.95 -19.64
N VAL A 46 -18.19 15.29 -19.39
CA VAL A 46 -17.46 14.53 -20.42
C VAL A 46 -18.19 13.21 -20.70
N GLU A 47 -18.58 13.00 -21.95
CA GLU A 47 -19.09 11.71 -22.45
C GLU A 47 -18.03 11.01 -23.31
N PRO A 48 -17.77 9.70 -23.10
CA PRO A 48 -18.33 8.84 -22.07
C PRO A 48 -17.75 9.11 -20.66
N PRO A 49 -18.50 8.78 -19.58
CA PRO A 49 -18.04 9.03 -18.23
C PRO A 49 -16.78 8.21 -17.91
N ILE A 50 -15.82 8.85 -17.24
CA ILE A 50 -14.60 8.19 -16.75
C ILE A 50 -15.00 7.12 -15.73
N ARG A 51 -14.52 5.89 -15.96
CA ARG A 51 -14.70 4.75 -15.06
C ARG A 51 -13.35 4.35 -14.50
N LEU A 52 -13.16 4.57 -13.21
CA LEU A 52 -12.01 4.07 -12.48
C LEU A 52 -12.39 2.76 -11.81
N THR A 53 -11.63 1.70 -12.09
CA THR A 53 -11.85 0.38 -11.50
C THR A 53 -10.60 -0.03 -10.75
N VAL A 54 -10.78 -0.66 -9.59
CA VAL A 54 -9.66 -1.17 -8.81
C VAL A 54 -9.38 -2.61 -9.26
N PRO A 55 -8.23 -2.91 -9.88
CA PRO A 55 -7.87 -4.27 -10.23
C PRO A 55 -7.41 -5.01 -8.97
N TRP A 56 -8.38 -5.54 -8.20
CA TRP A 56 -8.15 -6.12 -6.87
C TRP A 56 -7.05 -7.20 -6.85
N THR A 57 -7.03 -8.09 -7.83
CA THR A 57 -6.00 -9.13 -7.92
C THR A 57 -4.59 -8.53 -8.01
N SER A 58 -4.40 -7.53 -8.89
CA SER A 58 -3.11 -6.86 -9.06
C SER A 58 -2.73 -6.05 -7.83
N LEU A 59 -3.70 -5.38 -7.20
CA LEU A 59 -3.49 -4.60 -5.98
C LEU A 59 -3.03 -5.49 -4.82
N VAL A 60 -3.73 -6.60 -4.58
CA VAL A 60 -3.36 -7.57 -3.53
C VAL A 60 -2.00 -8.19 -3.82
N GLY A 61 -1.73 -8.55 -5.08
CA GLY A 61 -0.43 -9.07 -5.49
C GLY A 61 0.71 -8.08 -5.24
N TYR A 62 0.50 -6.80 -5.56
CA TYR A 62 1.47 -5.74 -5.29
C TYR A 62 1.70 -5.54 -3.78
N ILE A 63 0.63 -5.47 -2.98
CA ILE A 63 0.74 -5.32 -1.52
C ILE A 63 1.52 -6.50 -0.92
N ALA A 64 1.20 -7.73 -1.34
CA ALA A 64 1.89 -8.92 -0.86
C ALA A 64 3.38 -8.92 -1.22
N LEU A 65 3.72 -8.53 -2.46
CA LEU A 65 5.11 -8.42 -2.91
C LEU A 65 5.88 -7.38 -2.11
N VAL A 66 5.34 -6.17 -1.95
CA VAL A 66 5.99 -5.08 -1.21
C VAL A 66 6.15 -5.47 0.27
N ALA A 67 5.12 -6.05 0.88
CA ALA A 67 5.20 -6.52 2.25
C ALA A 67 6.31 -7.58 2.43
N ALA A 68 6.40 -8.56 1.52
CA ALA A 68 7.45 -9.57 1.56
C ALA A 68 8.85 -8.94 1.44
N LEU A 69 9.05 -8.00 0.51
CA LEU A 69 10.32 -7.30 0.34
C LEU A 69 10.73 -6.52 1.60
N LEU A 70 9.78 -5.83 2.24
CA LEU A 70 10.04 -5.05 3.45
C LEU A 70 10.36 -5.96 4.64
N ILE A 71 9.61 -7.05 4.84
CA ILE A 71 9.89 -8.04 5.88
C ILE A 71 11.29 -8.64 5.70
N VAL A 72 11.62 -9.07 4.48
CA VAL A 72 12.96 -9.63 4.16
C VAL A 72 14.06 -8.61 4.42
N SER A 73 13.88 -7.37 3.97
CA SER A 73 14.84 -6.28 4.18
C SER A 73 15.10 -6.03 5.67
N VAL A 74 14.04 -5.98 6.48
CA VAL A 74 14.13 -5.76 7.93
C VAL A 74 14.81 -6.93 8.64
N VAL A 75 14.43 -8.17 8.31
CA VAL A 75 15.06 -9.37 8.88
C VAL A 75 16.54 -9.44 8.50
N TRP A 76 16.89 -9.09 7.27
CA TRP A 76 18.28 -9.06 6.84
C TRP A 76 19.09 -7.98 7.57
N SER A 77 18.53 -6.77 7.69
CA SER A 77 19.16 -5.65 8.40
C SER A 77 19.43 -5.98 9.87
N THR A 78 18.43 -6.53 10.57
CA THR A 78 18.55 -6.92 11.98
C THR A 78 19.61 -8.01 12.19
N ARG A 79 19.63 -9.04 11.32
CA ARG A 79 20.69 -10.07 11.34
C ARG A 79 22.08 -9.49 11.14
N ARG A 80 22.24 -8.56 10.20
CA ARG A 80 23.54 -7.93 9.90
C ARG A 80 24.06 -7.09 11.06
N VAL A 81 23.17 -6.36 11.74
CA VAL A 81 23.53 -5.57 12.93
C VAL A 81 23.92 -6.49 14.09
N SER A 82 23.16 -7.58 14.33
CA SER A 82 23.49 -8.55 15.38
C SER A 82 24.81 -9.30 15.14
N ALA A 83 25.24 -9.47 13.89
CA ALA A 83 26.51 -10.12 13.57
C ALA A 83 27.74 -9.20 13.71
N ARG A 84 27.54 -7.88 13.89
CA ARG A 84 28.61 -6.88 14.05
C ARG A 84 28.84 -6.48 15.52
N ARG A 85 27.98 -6.90 16.43
CA ARG A 85 28.17 -6.80 17.88
C ARG A 85 28.66 -8.14 18.41
#